data_AF-G4YFB7-F1
#
_entry.id   AF-G4YFB7-F1
#
_cell.length_a   1.000
_cell.length_b   1.000
_cell.length_c   1.000
_cell.angle_alpha   90.00
_cell.angle_beta   90.00
_cell.angle_gamma   90.00
#
_symmetry.space_group_name_H-M   'P 1'
#
loop_
_entity.id
_entity.type
_entity.pdbx_description
1 polymer ?
#
loop_
_entity_poly.entity_id
_entity_poly.type
_entity_poly.pdbx_seq_one_letter_code
_entity_poly.pdbx_strand_id
1 'polypeptide(L)'
;MEIGSEPIQHFAAGPVSAEVLEAGVLLCNDDNHFPCNGPTLAHYFSLHAYYFNQRYYIVRDDNVHGLKVNASRTKTYERSVSGSLKDDEIVENVQFRYLSLHKVAVLDRLPYEHDWNSPLWSLEEINTIRKKFKCDCKDFYQTRWLCAHVLACLHLVDNLDLTVMLRGLPTRRPPGRPRKKSKCLQ
;
A
#
# COMPACT_ATOMS: atom_id res chain seq x y z
N MET A 1 -26.91 10.76 -30.57
CA MET A 1 -26.31 9.92 -29.52
C MET A 1 -24.82 10.00 -29.71
N GLU A 2 -24.15 10.92 -29.02
CA GLU A 2 -22.68 10.92 -28.97
C GLU A 2 -22.28 9.72 -28.11
N ILE A 3 -21.62 8.75 -28.72
CA ILE A 3 -20.91 7.70 -28.00
C ILE A 3 -19.69 8.40 -27.42
N GLY A 4 -19.86 8.99 -26.23
CA GLY A 4 -18.79 9.64 -25.49
C GLY A 4 -17.69 8.60 -25.27
N SER A 5 -16.57 8.78 -25.95
CA SER A 5 -15.37 7.99 -25.72
C SER A 5 -14.85 8.35 -24.34
N GLU A 6 -15.24 7.58 -23.32
CA GLU A 6 -14.58 7.69 -22.02
C GLU A 6 -13.07 7.50 -22.23
N PRO A 7 -12.24 8.40 -21.69
CA PRO A 7 -10.80 8.28 -21.85
C PRO A 7 -10.33 6.96 -21.25
N ILE A 8 -9.49 6.23 -21.98
CA ILE A 8 -8.92 4.95 -21.52
C ILE A 8 -8.23 5.18 -20.18
N GLN A 9 -8.74 4.52 -19.13
CA GLN A 9 -8.16 4.57 -17.80
C GLN A 9 -7.16 3.42 -17.65
N HIS A 10 -5.97 3.72 -17.14
CA HIS A 10 -4.92 2.73 -16.84
C HIS A 10 -5.14 2.05 -15.47
N PHE A 11 -6.32 2.20 -14.90
CA PHE A 11 -6.70 1.67 -13.60
C PHE A 11 -8.14 1.18 -13.67
N ALA A 12 -8.49 0.24 -12.80
CA ALA A 12 -9.85 -0.26 -12.67
C ALA A 12 -10.50 0.30 -11.41
N ALA A 13 -11.72 0.81 -11.55
CA ALA A 13 -12.65 0.90 -10.44
C ALA A 13 -13.13 -0.51 -10.08
N GLY A 14 -13.12 -0.88 -8.82
CA GLY A 14 -13.44 -2.24 -8.40
C GLY A 14 -12.93 -2.57 -7.00
N PRO A 15 -13.26 -3.76 -6.49
CA PRO A 15 -12.83 -4.16 -5.16
C PRO A 15 -11.34 -4.39 -5.07
N VAL A 16 -10.73 -3.87 -4.01
CA VAL A 16 -9.36 -4.20 -3.61
C VAL A 16 -9.31 -5.65 -3.12
N SER A 17 -8.26 -6.39 -3.50
CA SER A 17 -8.11 -7.77 -3.08
C SER A 17 -7.85 -7.88 -1.57
N ALA A 18 -8.30 -8.98 -0.96
CA ALA A 18 -8.05 -9.28 0.45
C ALA A 18 -6.56 -9.22 0.79
N GLU A 19 -5.70 -9.73 -0.10
CA GLU A 19 -4.25 -9.71 0.05
C GLU A 19 -3.67 -8.30 0.24
N VAL A 20 -4.17 -7.31 -0.50
CA VAL A 20 -3.69 -5.92 -0.41
C VAL A 20 -4.21 -5.26 0.86
N LEU A 21 -5.46 -5.55 1.26
CA LEU A 21 -6.02 -5.09 2.54
C LEU A 21 -5.28 -5.68 3.74
N GLU A 22 -5.04 -6.99 3.76
CA GLU A 22 -4.28 -7.69 4.80
C GLU A 22 -2.86 -7.11 4.92
N ALA A 23 -2.18 -6.87 3.80
CA ALA A 23 -0.88 -6.20 3.81
C ALA A 23 -0.98 -4.78 4.36
N GLY A 24 -2.03 -4.02 4.02
CA GLY A 24 -2.27 -2.68 4.57
C GLY A 24 -2.45 -2.70 6.09
N VAL A 25 -3.26 -3.64 6.62
CA VAL A 25 -3.46 -3.84 8.06
C VAL A 25 -2.13 -4.12 8.76
N LEU A 26 -1.32 -5.04 8.24
CA LEU A 26 0.00 -5.36 8.82
C LEU A 26 0.93 -4.14 8.83
N LEU A 27 0.88 -3.31 7.78
CA LEU A 27 1.70 -2.12 7.66
C LEU A 27 1.31 -1.01 8.65
N CYS A 28 0.07 -1.00 9.15
CA CYS A 28 -0.38 -0.08 10.19
C CYS A 28 0.20 -0.39 11.58
N ASN A 29 0.80 -1.57 11.79
CA ASN A 29 1.49 -1.87 13.04
C ASN A 29 2.72 -0.95 13.24
N ASP A 30 2.99 -0.56 14.48
CA ASP A 30 4.05 0.41 14.84
C ASP A 30 5.45 0.02 14.38
N ASP A 31 5.73 -1.28 14.27
CA ASP A 31 7.02 -1.76 13.80
C ASP A 31 7.18 -1.68 12.27
N ASN A 32 6.10 -1.49 11.53
CA ASN A 32 6.08 -1.52 10.07
C ASN A 32 6.03 -0.16 9.40
N HIS A 33 5.92 0.92 10.17
CA HIS A 33 5.88 2.26 9.62
C HIS A 33 6.63 3.28 10.48
N PHE A 34 6.99 4.40 9.87
CA PHE A 34 7.60 5.53 10.57
C PHE A 34 7.13 6.85 9.95
N PRO A 35 6.47 7.73 10.73
CA PRO A 35 6.05 9.04 10.23
C PRO A 35 7.24 10.00 10.13
N CYS A 36 7.20 10.87 9.15
CA CYS A 36 8.19 11.92 8.95
C CYS A 36 7.48 13.20 8.54
N ASN A 37 7.66 14.25 9.34
CA ASN A 37 7.14 15.56 9.01
C ASN A 37 7.86 16.07 7.75
N GLY A 38 7.11 16.68 6.83
CA GLY A 38 7.69 17.27 5.63
C GLY A 38 8.79 18.29 5.97
N PRO A 39 9.72 18.59 5.05
CA PRO A 39 10.74 19.59 5.30
C PRO A 39 10.09 20.93 5.66
N THR A 40 10.63 21.62 6.66
CA THR A 40 10.20 22.97 7.08
C THR A 40 10.39 24.04 5.99
N LEU A 41 11.04 23.68 4.88
CA LEU A 41 11.33 24.56 3.75
C LEU A 41 10.46 24.19 2.55
N ALA A 42 9.68 25.18 2.11
CA ALA A 42 8.57 25.15 1.17
C ALA A 42 8.86 24.71 -0.29
N HIS A 43 9.92 23.93 -0.55
CA HIS A 43 10.39 23.67 -1.91
C HIS A 43 10.35 22.20 -2.38
N TYR A 44 9.87 21.28 -1.55
CA TYR A 44 9.57 19.89 -1.96
C TYR A 44 8.21 19.44 -1.41
N PHE A 45 7.16 19.85 -2.14
CA PHE A 45 5.74 19.45 -2.24
C PHE A 45 5.13 18.24 -1.47
N SER A 46 5.63 17.81 -0.32
CA SER A 46 4.95 16.84 0.56
C SER A 46 4.74 17.43 1.94
N LEU A 47 3.48 17.48 2.40
CA LEU A 47 3.10 17.96 3.72
C LEU A 47 3.69 17.06 4.81
N HIS A 48 3.59 15.75 4.61
CA HIS A 48 4.11 14.70 5.49
C HIS A 48 4.51 13.50 4.63
N ALA A 49 5.31 12.60 5.18
CA ALA A 49 5.62 11.32 4.56
C ALA A 49 5.55 10.19 5.60
N TYR A 50 5.23 8.99 5.12
CA TYR A 50 5.31 7.76 5.88
C TYR A 50 6.28 6.83 5.17
N TYR A 51 7.17 6.21 5.93
CA TYR A 51 8.00 5.11 5.46
C TYR A 51 7.39 3.81 5.93
N PHE A 52 7.32 2.83 5.04
CA PHE A 52 6.77 1.52 5.33
C PHE A 52 7.75 0.44 4.93
N ASN A 53 7.67 -0.72 5.56
CA ASN A 53 8.40 -1.89 5.08
C ASN A 53 7.94 -2.29 3.67
N GLN A 54 8.90 -2.74 2.86
CA GLN A 54 8.62 -3.51 1.67
C GLN A 54 8.08 -4.89 2.07
N ARG A 55 7.24 -5.49 1.22
CA ARG A 55 6.44 -6.69 1.52
C ARG A 55 7.22 -7.84 2.17
N TYR A 56 8.46 -8.09 1.74
CA TYR A 56 9.33 -9.15 2.27
C TYR A 56 9.76 -8.90 3.72
N TYR A 57 9.84 -7.63 4.12
CA TYR A 57 10.38 -7.20 5.42
C TYR A 57 9.29 -6.78 6.42
N ILE A 58 8.01 -6.99 6.10
CA ILE A 58 6.90 -6.70 7.02
C ILE A 58 7.07 -7.54 8.29
N VAL A 59 7.14 -6.88 9.44
CA VAL A 59 7.16 -7.50 10.77
C VAL A 59 5.81 -8.13 11.05
N ARG A 60 5.82 -9.44 11.29
CA ARG A 60 4.69 -10.29 11.68
C ARG A 60 5.25 -11.58 12.30
N ASP A 61 4.44 -12.28 13.08
CA ASP A 61 4.88 -13.40 13.93
C ASP A 61 5.58 -14.54 13.17
N ASP A 62 5.20 -14.78 11.92
CA ASP A 62 5.73 -15.84 11.06
C ASP A 62 6.84 -15.37 10.11
N ASN A 63 7.26 -14.11 10.16
CA ASN A 63 8.28 -13.57 9.26
C ASN A 63 9.64 -13.38 9.94
N VAL A 64 10.54 -14.33 9.72
CA VAL A 64 11.95 -14.26 10.18
C VAL A 64 12.75 -13.11 9.55
N HIS A 65 12.26 -12.54 8.45
CA HIS A 65 12.87 -11.40 7.79
C HIS A 65 12.24 -10.05 8.19
N GLY A 66 11.33 -10.03 9.17
CA GLY A 66 10.70 -8.81 9.64
C GLY A 66 11.72 -7.79 10.12
N LEU A 67 11.63 -6.54 9.65
CA LEU A 67 12.56 -5.47 10.03
C LEU A 67 11.80 -4.27 10.58
N LYS A 68 12.00 -3.93 11.84
CA LYS A 68 11.38 -2.73 12.41
C LYS A 68 11.79 -1.46 11.66
N VAL A 69 10.82 -0.66 11.22
CA VAL A 69 11.08 0.66 10.62
C VAL A 69 11.46 1.63 11.73
N ASN A 70 12.56 2.37 11.54
CA ASN A 70 13.05 3.33 12.50
C ASN A 70 13.75 4.51 11.81
N ALA A 71 13.99 5.58 12.56
CA ALA A 71 14.59 6.82 12.07
C ALA A 71 15.94 6.62 11.35
N SER A 72 16.77 5.65 11.79
CA SER A 72 18.07 5.39 11.17
C SER A 72 17.92 4.75 9.79
N ARG A 73 17.01 3.78 9.67
CA ARG A 73 16.68 3.14 8.39
C ARG A 73 16.05 4.12 7.41
N THR A 74 15.11 4.96 7.86
CA THR A 74 14.48 5.97 6.99
C THR A 74 15.49 7.01 6.51
N LYS A 75 16.40 7.47 7.38
CA LYS A 75 17.50 8.38 6.98
C LYS A 75 18.45 7.74 5.97
N THR A 76 18.78 6.47 6.16
CA THR A 76 19.64 5.72 5.22
C THR A 76 18.96 5.56 3.86
N TYR A 77 17.68 5.21 3.86
CA TYR A 77 16.85 5.12 2.67
C TYR A 77 16.78 6.46 1.91
N GLU A 78 16.43 7.56 2.58
CA GLU A 78 16.36 8.88 1.95
C GLU A 78 17.68 9.32 1.31
N ARG A 79 18.81 9.11 2.00
CA ARG A 79 20.13 9.38 1.43
C ARG A 79 20.36 8.58 0.15
N SER A 80 19.96 7.31 0.13
CA SER A 80 20.10 6.47 -1.07
C SER A 80 19.23 6.94 -2.23
N VAL A 81 18.00 7.39 -1.95
CA VAL A 81 17.11 7.99 -2.95
C VAL A 81 17.71 9.28 -3.53
N SER A 82 18.45 10.06 -2.71
CA SER A 82 19.24 11.21 -3.17
C SER A 82 20.57 10.86 -3.87
N GLY A 83 20.85 9.56 -4.10
CA GLY A 83 22.05 9.10 -4.80
C GLY A 83 23.29 8.90 -3.93
N SER A 84 23.14 8.92 -2.60
CA SER A 84 24.26 8.73 -1.65
C SER A 84 24.17 7.38 -0.94
N LEU A 85 25.14 6.50 -1.21
CA LEU A 85 25.35 5.26 -0.46
C LEU A 85 26.43 5.45 0.61
N LYS A 86 26.70 4.41 1.40
CA LYS A 86 27.85 4.41 2.32
C LYS A 86 29.14 4.10 1.56
N ASP A 87 30.26 4.62 2.05
CA ASP A 87 31.57 4.50 1.37
C ASP A 87 32.10 3.06 1.37
N ASP A 88 31.81 2.29 2.42
CA ASP A 88 32.24 0.90 2.64
C ASP A 88 31.13 -0.12 2.34
N GLU A 89 30.21 0.22 1.43
CA GLU A 89 29.03 -0.58 1.19
C GLU A 89 29.30 -1.86 0.39
N ILE A 90 28.58 -2.93 0.74
CA ILE A 90 28.66 -4.25 0.07
C ILE A 90 27.30 -4.68 -0.48
N VAL A 91 27.31 -5.53 -1.50
CA VAL A 91 26.11 -5.95 -2.26
C VAL A 91 25.06 -6.61 -1.36
N GLU A 92 25.51 -7.41 -0.39
CA GLU A 92 24.67 -8.14 0.56
C GLU A 92 23.78 -7.21 1.40
N ASN A 93 24.25 -5.99 1.65
CA ASN A 93 23.51 -5.01 2.43
C ASN A 93 22.47 -4.24 1.60
N VAL A 94 22.56 -4.26 0.27
CA VAL A 94 21.74 -3.39 -0.60
C VAL A 94 20.25 -3.63 -0.39
N GLN A 95 19.87 -4.90 -0.36
CA GLN A 95 18.49 -5.33 -0.14
C GLN A 95 17.94 -4.80 1.20
N PHE A 96 18.70 -4.98 2.28
CA PHE A 96 18.31 -4.56 3.63
C PHE A 96 18.34 -3.03 3.82
N ARG A 97 19.36 -2.33 3.32
CA ARG A 97 19.57 -0.90 3.62
C ARG A 97 18.79 0.03 2.71
N TYR A 98 18.59 -0.35 1.46
CA TYR A 98 18.11 0.58 0.43
C TYR A 98 16.84 0.12 -0.27
N LEU A 99 16.54 -1.19 -0.29
CA LEU A 99 15.37 -1.74 -0.98
C LEU A 99 14.30 -2.30 -0.04
N SER A 100 14.49 -2.15 1.27
CA SER A 100 13.59 -2.72 2.29
C SER A 100 12.45 -1.80 2.71
N LEU A 101 12.41 -0.57 2.20
CA LEU A 101 11.40 0.44 2.54
C LEU A 101 10.74 1.01 1.28
N HIS A 102 9.54 1.54 1.47
CA HIS A 102 8.83 2.39 0.53
C HIS A 102 8.38 3.68 1.21
N LYS A 103 8.43 4.79 0.48
CA LYS A 103 7.94 6.10 0.95
C LYS A 103 6.57 6.37 0.34
N VAL A 104 5.64 6.80 1.19
CA VAL A 104 4.37 7.42 0.79
C VAL A 104 4.43 8.89 1.16
N ALA A 105 4.44 9.77 0.17
CA ALA A 105 4.32 11.21 0.34
C ALA A 105 2.84 11.60 0.37
N VAL A 106 2.46 12.42 1.35
CA VAL A 106 1.15 13.07 1.46
C VAL A 106 1.29 14.47 0.87
N LEU A 107 0.67 14.69 -0.28
CA LEU A 107 0.81 15.91 -1.09
C LEU A 107 -0.26 16.95 -0.79
N ASP A 108 -1.43 16.52 -0.31
CA ASP A 108 -2.60 17.39 -0.09
C ASP A 108 -3.37 16.99 1.19
N ARG A 109 -4.26 17.86 1.68
CA ARG A 109 -5.19 17.62 2.80
C ARG A 109 -6.63 17.45 2.33
N LEU A 110 -6.85 17.10 1.07
CA LEU A 110 -8.19 16.85 0.55
C LEU A 110 -8.93 15.86 1.47
N PRO A 111 -10.17 16.15 1.88
CA PRO A 111 -10.95 15.21 2.64
C PRO A 111 -11.16 13.94 1.80
N TYR A 112 -11.13 12.80 2.48
CA TYR A 112 -11.38 11.50 1.87
C TYR A 112 -12.43 10.78 2.71
N GLU A 113 -13.49 10.35 2.06
CA GLU A 113 -14.53 9.52 2.66
C GLU A 113 -14.77 8.32 1.73
N HIS A 114 -15.04 7.17 2.33
CA HIS A 114 -15.37 5.95 1.62
C HIS A 114 -16.66 5.37 2.17
N ASP A 115 -17.55 4.92 1.28
CA ASP A 115 -18.77 4.21 1.69
C ASP A 115 -18.42 2.80 2.19
N TRP A 116 -18.49 2.60 3.50
CA TRP A 116 -18.24 1.32 4.17
C TRP A 116 -19.12 0.16 3.69
N ASN A 117 -20.26 0.44 3.06
CA ASN A 117 -21.18 -0.58 2.55
C ASN A 117 -20.84 -1.01 1.11
N SER A 118 -19.98 -0.26 0.42
CA SER A 118 -19.59 -0.52 -0.95
C SER A 118 -18.19 -1.14 -0.98
N PRO A 119 -18.01 -2.33 -1.58
CA PRO A 119 -16.69 -2.85 -1.86
C PRO A 119 -16.06 -2.18 -3.09
N LEU A 120 -16.70 -1.18 -3.69
CA LEU A 120 -16.24 -0.52 -4.91
C LEU A 120 -15.71 0.87 -4.60
N TRP A 121 -14.56 1.19 -5.20
CA TRP A 121 -13.99 2.53 -5.20
C TRP A 121 -14.44 3.26 -6.47
N SER A 122 -15.15 4.36 -6.27
CA SER A 122 -15.56 5.29 -7.32
C SER A 122 -14.35 5.99 -7.96
N LEU A 123 -14.55 6.51 -9.17
CA LEU A 123 -13.53 7.29 -9.86
C LEU A 123 -13.15 8.56 -9.10
N GLU A 124 -14.09 9.16 -8.38
CA GLU A 124 -13.85 10.35 -7.57
C GLU A 124 -12.90 10.06 -6.42
N GLU A 125 -13.17 9.00 -5.64
CA GLU A 125 -12.30 8.54 -4.56
C GLU A 125 -10.90 8.21 -5.08
N ILE A 126 -10.80 7.48 -6.20
CA ILE A 126 -9.52 7.14 -6.81
C ILE A 126 -8.76 8.41 -7.21
N ASN A 127 -9.43 9.38 -7.83
CA ASN A 127 -8.81 10.63 -8.22
C ASN A 127 -8.37 11.47 -7.02
N THR A 128 -9.12 11.45 -5.91
CA THR A 128 -8.72 12.08 -4.65
C THR A 128 -7.46 11.43 -4.09
N ILE A 129 -7.40 10.09 -4.02
CA ILE A 129 -6.21 9.34 -3.59
C ILE A 129 -4.99 9.71 -4.44
N ARG A 130 -5.15 9.76 -5.77
CA ARG A 130 -4.08 10.09 -6.72
C ARG A 130 -3.51 11.50 -6.55
N LYS A 131 -4.35 12.46 -6.19
CA LYS A 131 -3.93 13.84 -5.90
C LYS A 131 -3.24 13.93 -4.55
N LYS A 132 -3.76 13.17 -3.57
CA LYS A 132 -3.35 13.26 -2.18
C LYS A 132 -2.08 12.47 -1.85
N PHE A 133 -1.85 11.31 -2.47
CA PHE A 133 -0.76 10.42 -2.11
C PHE A 133 0.14 10.09 -3.31
N LYS A 134 1.43 9.88 -3.02
CA LYS A 134 2.40 9.32 -3.97
C LYS A 134 3.28 8.29 -3.29
N CYS A 135 3.22 7.05 -3.74
CA CYS A 135 4.10 5.98 -3.29
C CYS A 135 5.18 5.67 -4.35
N ASP A 136 6.36 5.28 -3.90
CA ASP A 136 7.47 4.84 -4.75
C ASP A 136 7.48 3.32 -5.04
N CYS A 137 6.48 2.58 -4.55
CA CYS A 137 6.39 1.15 -4.79
C CYS A 137 5.86 0.82 -6.20
N LYS A 138 6.21 -0.37 -6.70
CA LYS A 138 5.85 -0.84 -8.04
C LYS A 138 4.35 -0.80 -8.31
N ASP A 139 3.53 -1.27 -7.37
CA ASP A 139 2.08 -1.37 -7.55
C ASP A 139 1.44 0.02 -7.76
N PHE A 140 1.93 1.03 -7.03
CA PHE A 140 1.51 2.41 -7.23
C PHE A 140 1.97 2.97 -8.56
N TYR A 141 3.18 2.65 -9.03
CA TYR A 141 3.62 3.06 -10.37
C TYR A 141 2.72 2.50 -11.49
N GLN A 142 2.19 1.29 -11.31
CA GLN A 142 1.32 0.64 -12.28
C GLN A 142 -0.12 1.17 -12.25
N THR A 143 -0.71 1.30 -11.06
CA THR A 143 -2.14 1.65 -10.92
C THR A 143 -2.37 3.14 -10.69
N ARG A 144 -1.35 3.87 -10.23
CA ARG A 144 -1.35 5.27 -9.79
C ARG A 144 -2.15 5.57 -8.52
N TRP A 145 -2.77 4.58 -7.88
CA TRP A 145 -3.57 4.81 -6.67
C TRP A 145 -3.56 3.66 -5.67
N LEU A 146 -3.46 2.41 -6.16
CA LEU A 146 -3.62 1.21 -5.34
C LEU A 146 -2.29 0.56 -5.04
N CYS A 147 -1.94 0.55 -3.75
CA CYS A 147 -0.96 -0.35 -3.15
C CYS A 147 -1.24 -0.44 -1.64
N ALA A 148 -0.68 -1.47 -0.98
CA ALA A 148 -0.86 -1.66 0.46
C ALA A 148 -0.36 -0.46 1.29
N HIS A 149 0.72 0.20 0.83
CA HIS A 149 1.29 1.37 1.51
C HIS A 149 0.35 2.58 1.49
N VAL A 150 -0.34 2.83 0.37
CA VAL A 150 -1.32 3.93 0.27
C VAL A 150 -2.55 3.62 1.13
N LEU A 151 -3.02 2.38 1.16
CA LEU A 151 -4.13 1.99 2.04
C LEU A 151 -3.77 2.14 3.52
N ALA A 152 -2.57 1.72 3.92
CA ALA A 152 -2.07 1.94 5.27
C ALA A 152 -1.96 3.44 5.59
N CYS A 153 -1.51 4.27 4.64
CA CYS A 153 -1.43 5.72 4.82
C CYS A 153 -2.83 6.36 4.92
N LEU A 154 -3.81 5.91 4.13
CA LEU A 154 -5.21 6.32 4.26
C LEU A 154 -5.78 6.00 5.63
N HIS A 155 -5.47 4.82 6.19
CA HIS A 155 -5.84 4.49 7.56
C HIS A 155 -5.23 5.49 8.56
N LEU A 156 -3.92 5.73 8.47
CA LEU A 156 -3.19 6.59 9.41
C LEU A 156 -3.54 8.08 9.29
N VAL A 157 -3.92 8.56 8.10
CA VAL A 157 -4.17 9.99 7.84
C VAL A 157 -5.65 10.32 7.87
N ASP A 158 -6.51 9.46 7.31
CA ASP A 158 -7.94 9.72 7.09
C ASP A 158 -8.85 8.76 7.86
N ASN A 159 -8.31 7.92 8.75
CA ASN A 159 -9.04 6.96 9.57
C ASN A 159 -9.85 5.93 8.77
N LEU A 160 -9.35 5.53 7.59
CA LEU A 160 -9.96 4.44 6.83
C LEU A 160 -9.80 3.11 7.61
N ASP A 161 -10.87 2.53 8.15
CA ASP A 161 -10.88 1.22 8.82
C ASP A 161 -10.71 0.04 7.84
N LEU A 162 -9.46 -0.33 7.58
CA LEU A 162 -9.09 -1.48 6.75
C LEU A 162 -9.63 -2.83 7.28
N THR A 163 -9.87 -2.95 8.59
CA THR A 163 -10.38 -4.18 9.20
C THR A 163 -11.85 -4.39 8.85
N VAL A 164 -12.65 -3.32 8.86
CA VAL A 164 -14.04 -3.35 8.42
C VAL A 164 -14.12 -3.71 6.93
N MET A 165 -13.27 -3.11 6.09
CA MET A 165 -13.22 -3.42 4.66
C MET A 165 -12.89 -4.89 4.40
N LEU A 166 -11.89 -5.43 5.10
CA LEU A 166 -11.49 -6.83 4.96
C LEU A 166 -12.63 -7.79 5.34
N ARG A 167 -13.41 -7.47 6.38
CA ARG A 167 -14.60 -8.25 6.78
C ARG A 167 -15.74 -8.15 5.77
N GLY A 168 -15.86 -7.03 5.05
CA GLY A 168 -16.87 -6.81 4.02
C GLY A 168 -16.61 -7.59 2.73
N LEU A 169 -15.40 -8.11 2.53
CA LEU A 169 -15.10 -8.91 1.34
C LEU A 169 -15.86 -10.24 1.35
N PRO A 170 -16.40 -10.66 0.19
CA PRO A 170 -17.07 -11.95 0.09
C PRO A 170 -16.06 -13.07 0.40
N THR A 171 -16.30 -13.80 1.47
CA THR A 171 -15.50 -15.00 1.79
C THR A 171 -15.71 -16.01 0.68
N ARG A 172 -14.61 -16.38 0.00
CA ARG A 172 -14.65 -17.48 -0.96
C ARG A 172 -15.16 -18.70 -0.22
N ARG A 173 -16.30 -19.26 -0.64
CA ARG A 173 -16.77 -20.53 -0.09
C ARG A 173 -15.60 -21.52 -0.17
N PRO A 174 -15.25 -22.24 0.92
CA PRO A 174 -14.25 -23.28 0.85
C PRO A 174 -14.65 -24.24 -0.27
N PRO A 175 -13.68 -24.77 -1.05
CA PRO A 175 -14.01 -25.68 -2.13
C PRO A 175 -14.94 -26.77 -1.60
N GLY A 176 -16.16 -26.79 -2.13
CA GLY A 176 -17.17 -27.74 -1.70
C GLY A 176 -16.64 -29.16 -1.90
N ARG A 177 -17.03 -30.08 -1.03
CA ARG A 177 -16.66 -31.50 -1.15
C ARG A 177 -16.92 -31.96 -2.60
N PRO A 178 -15.90 -32.51 -3.30
CA PRO A 178 -16.10 -33.03 -4.65
C PRO A 178 -17.32 -33.96 -4.69
N ARG A 179 -18.19 -33.77 -5.67
CA ARG A 179 -19.40 -34.58 -5.81
C ARG A 179 -18.97 -36.04 -5.91
N LYS A 180 -19.51 -36.90 -5.03
CA LYS A 180 -19.23 -38.34 -5.04
C LYS A 180 -19.61 -38.86 -6.43
N LYS A 181 -18.64 -39.37 -7.21
CA LYS A 181 -18.95 -40.06 -8.47
C LYS A 181 -19.84 -41.25 -8.13
N SER A 182 -21.00 -41.40 -8.78
CA SER A 182 -21.77 -42.64 -8.69
C SER A 182 -20.85 -43.76 -9.19
N LYS A 183 -20.79 -44.87 -8.43
CA LYS A 183 -20.12 -46.08 -8.91
C LYS A 183 -20.76 -46.44 -10.25
N CYS A 184 -20.00 -46.44 -11.34
CA CYS A 184 -20.38 -47.16 -12.54
C CYS A 184 -20.47 -48.63 -12.12
N LEU A 185 -21.69 -49.14 -11.96
CA LEU A 185 -21.92 -50.57 -11.83
C LEU A 185 -21.44 -51.21 -13.14
N GLN A 186 -20.40 -52.04 -13.05
CA GLN A 186 -20.10 -53.07 -14.04
C GLN A 186 -20.97 -54.28 -13.74
#